data_AF-U9U3Y8-F1
#
_entry.id   AF-U9U3Y8-F1
#
_cell.length_a   1.000
_cell.length_b   1.000
_cell.length_c   1.000
_cell.angle_alpha   90.00
_cell.angle_beta   90.00
_cell.angle_gamma   90.00
#
_symmetry.space_group_name_H-M   'P 1'
#
loop_
_entity.id
_entity.type
_entity.pdbx_description
1 polymer ?
#
loop_
_entity_poly.entity_id
_entity_poly.type
_entity_poly.pdbx_seq_one_letter_code
_entity_poly.pdbx_strand_id
1 'polypeptide(L)'
;MINIINAQEHKIVTLPGPEVEGIPETTDYPNNDYEKLLAYSLYFYEAQRSGILSATNRIPWRHNSAPFDGQKEGVDLTGGYYDA
;
A
#
# COMPACT_ATOMS: atom_id res chain seq x y z
N MET A 1 -40.85 -32.03 -11.73
CA MET A 1 -41.02 -30.57 -11.79
C MET A 1 -39.84 -29.96 -11.08
N ILE A 2 -39.03 -29.24 -11.85
CA ILE A 2 -37.85 -28.48 -11.43
C ILE A 2 -38.32 -27.28 -10.62
N ASN A 3 -37.63 -26.90 -9.55
CA ASN A 3 -37.47 -25.49 -9.21
C ASN A 3 -36.23 -25.21 -8.33
N ILE A 4 -35.18 -24.76 -9.04
CA ILE A 4 -34.27 -23.63 -8.79
C ILE A 4 -33.52 -23.60 -7.45
N ILE A 5 -32.26 -24.02 -7.54
CA ILE A 5 -31.17 -23.65 -6.62
C ILE A 5 -31.01 -22.12 -6.71
N ASN A 6 -31.34 -21.40 -5.65
CA ASN A 6 -31.07 -19.97 -5.56
C ASN A 6 -29.58 -19.81 -5.21
N ALA A 7 -28.75 -19.60 -6.23
CA ALA A 7 -27.34 -19.25 -6.08
C ALA A 7 -27.25 -17.78 -5.63
N GLN A 8 -27.52 -17.52 -4.36
CA GLN A 8 -26.99 -16.33 -3.73
C GLN A 8 -25.50 -16.59 -3.51
N GLU A 9 -24.69 -15.95 -4.34
CA GLU A 9 -23.23 -15.96 -4.27
C GLU A 9 -22.79 -15.72 -2.83
N HIS A 10 -21.87 -16.55 -2.35
CA HIS A 10 -21.12 -16.28 -1.12
C HIS A 10 -20.27 -15.02 -1.36
N LYS A 11 -20.88 -13.83 -1.28
CA LYS A 11 -20.15 -12.57 -1.22
C LYS A 11 -19.45 -12.61 0.13
N ILE A 12 -18.17 -12.98 0.12
CA ILE A 12 -17.33 -12.86 1.29
C ILE A 12 -17.38 -11.38 1.64
N VAL A 13 -18.08 -11.03 2.73
CA VAL A 13 -18.07 -9.67 3.27
C VAL A 13 -16.70 -9.49 3.92
N THR A 14 -15.69 -9.20 3.10
CA THR A 14 -14.47 -8.60 3.58
C THR A 14 -14.84 -7.22 4.07
N LEU A 15 -14.64 -6.97 5.37
CA LEU A 15 -14.62 -5.60 5.89
C LEU A 15 -13.67 -4.80 5.00
N PRO A 16 -14.05 -3.61 4.51
CA PRO A 16 -13.12 -2.80 3.76
C PRO A 16 -11.90 -2.56 4.66
N GLY A 17 -10.73 -2.99 4.19
CA GLY A 17 -9.47 -2.59 4.80
C GLY A 17 -9.40 -1.05 4.86
N PRO A 18 -8.47 -0.47 5.64
CA PRO A 18 -8.37 0.98 5.74
C PRO A 18 -8.33 1.59 4.33
N GLU A 19 -9.24 2.53 4.06
CA GLU A 19 -9.24 3.26 2.79
C GLU A 19 -7.98 4.10 2.73
N VAL A 20 -7.05 3.68 1.87
CA VAL A 20 -5.82 4.41 1.60
C VAL A 20 -6.06 5.30 0.39
N GLU A 21 -5.80 6.59 0.54
CA GLU A 21 -5.95 7.57 -0.52
C GLU A 21 -5.16 7.18 -1.78
N GLY A 22 -5.85 7.19 -2.94
CA GLY A 22 -5.26 6.88 -4.23
C GLY A 22 -5.13 5.37 -4.54
N ILE A 23 -5.72 4.49 -3.73
CA ILE A 23 -5.86 3.07 -4.05
C ILE A 23 -7.28 2.79 -4.59
N PRO A 24 -7.42 2.12 -5.76
CA PRO A 24 -8.74 1.82 -6.32
C PRO A 24 -9.52 0.84 -5.44
N GLU A 25 -10.84 1.00 -5.42
CA GLU A 25 -11.74 0.02 -4.80
C GLU A 25 -11.78 -1.29 -5.60
N THR A 26 -12.07 -2.39 -4.90
CA THR A 26 -12.38 -3.65 -5.57
C THR A 26 -13.73 -3.51 -6.27
N THR A 27 -13.83 -4.00 -7.49
CA THR A 27 -15.11 -4.10 -8.20
C THR A 27 -15.34 -5.55 -8.61
N ASP A 28 -16.53 -5.90 -9.06
CA ASP A 28 -16.84 -7.26 -9.56
C ASP A 28 -16.09 -7.64 -10.87
N TYR A 29 -15.19 -6.78 -11.37
CA TYR A 29 -14.31 -7.06 -12.50
C TYR A 29 -12.91 -7.50 -12.03
N PRO A 30 -12.40 -8.67 -12.49
CA PRO A 30 -11.12 -9.24 -12.02
C PRO A 30 -9.91 -8.35 -12.29
N ASN A 31 -9.96 -7.46 -13.28
CA ASN A 31 -8.85 -6.55 -13.58
C ASN A 31 -8.60 -5.53 -12.45
N ASN A 32 -9.65 -5.11 -11.74
CA ASN A 32 -9.53 -4.06 -10.72
C ASN A 32 -8.90 -4.58 -9.42
N ASP A 33 -9.00 -5.88 -9.14
CA ASP A 33 -8.31 -6.50 -8.01
C ASP A 33 -6.80 -6.52 -8.22
N TYR A 34 -6.33 -6.72 -9.45
CA TYR A 34 -4.91 -6.63 -9.77
C TYR A 34 -4.38 -5.20 -9.67
N GLU A 35 -5.15 -4.22 -10.14
CA GLU A 35 -4.81 -2.80 -9.99
C GLU A 35 -4.71 -2.41 -8.51
N LYS A 36 -5.67 -2.87 -7.69
CA LYS A 36 -5.66 -2.65 -6.25
C LYS A 36 -4.45 -3.31 -5.57
N LEU A 37 -4.16 -4.58 -5.89
CA LEU A 37 -3.01 -5.30 -5.35
C LEU A 37 -1.69 -4.60 -5.72
N LEU A 38 -1.55 -4.16 -6.96
CA LEU A 38 -0.37 -3.42 -7.41
C LEU A 38 -0.24 -2.08 -6.66
N ALA A 39 -1.34 -1.34 -6.49
CA ALA A 39 -1.34 -0.08 -5.76
C ALA A 39 -0.91 -0.27 -4.29
N TYR A 40 -1.40 -1.31 -3.61
CA TYR A 40 -0.95 -1.67 -2.27
C TYR A 40 0.51 -2.12 -2.22
N SER A 41 0.97 -2.88 -3.22
CA SER A 41 2.38 -3.28 -3.30
C SER A 41 3.31 -2.07 -3.42
N LEU A 42 2.91 -1.03 -4.15
CA LEU A 42 3.66 0.22 -4.24
C LEU A 42 3.57 1.03 -2.93
N TYR A 43 2.39 1.06 -2.30
CA TYR A 43 2.19 1.70 -1.00
C TYR A 43 3.09 1.09 0.09
N PHE A 44 3.30 -0.24 0.05
CA PHE A 44 4.25 -0.93 0.93
C PHE A 44 5.68 -0.39 0.79
N TYR A 45 6.19 -0.22 -0.42
CA TYR A 45 7.54 0.33 -0.61
C TYR A 45 7.64 1.78 -0.14
N GLU A 46 6.62 2.61 -0.36
CA GLU A 46 6.58 3.97 0.20
C GLU A 46 6.69 3.95 1.73
N ALA A 47 6.03 2.99 2.37
CA ALA A 47 6.09 2.79 3.81
C ALA A 47 7.46 2.32 4.33
N GLN A 48 8.38 1.89 3.46
CA GLN A 48 9.75 1.50 3.84
C GLN A 48 10.82 2.58 3.54
N ARG A 49 10.46 3.72 2.95
CA ARG A 49 11.43 4.79 2.60
C ARG A 49 12.20 5.32 3.82
N SER A 50 13.52 5.40 3.75
CA SER A 50 14.37 6.05 4.76
C SER A 50 14.72 7.50 4.34
N GLY A 51 15.35 8.27 5.23
CA GLY A 51 15.77 9.64 5.00
C GLY A 51 14.68 10.68 5.25
N ILE A 52 14.84 11.84 4.60
CA ILE A 52 13.85 12.92 4.58
C ILE A 52 12.74 12.56 3.59
N LEU A 53 11.50 12.52 4.06
CA LEU A 53 10.35 12.20 3.22
C LEU A 53 9.87 13.44 2.44
N SER A 54 9.32 13.20 1.25
CA SER A 54 8.69 14.25 0.44
C SER A 54 7.52 14.90 1.19
N ALA A 55 7.27 16.18 0.94
CA ALA A 55 6.08 16.90 1.42
C ALA A 55 4.76 16.27 0.94
N THR A 56 4.81 15.49 -0.14
CA THR A 56 3.66 14.74 -0.72
C THR A 56 3.59 13.28 -0.26
N ASN A 57 4.23 12.93 0.87
CA ASN A 57 4.20 11.57 1.42
C ASN A 57 2.77 11.11 1.73
N ARG A 58 2.38 9.95 1.18
CA ARG A 58 1.04 9.36 1.36
C ARG A 58 0.88 8.53 2.63
N ILE A 59 1.96 8.29 3.36
CA ILE A 59 1.97 7.42 4.55
C ILE A 59 1.93 8.28 5.82
N PRO A 60 0.76 8.58 6.41
CA PRO A 60 0.63 9.60 7.45
C PRO A 60 1.36 9.26 8.76
N TRP A 61 1.61 7.98 9.01
CA TRP A 61 2.31 7.51 10.21
C TRP A 61 3.83 7.40 10.01
N ARG A 62 4.35 7.56 8.77
CA ARG A 62 5.80 7.62 8.51
C ARG A 62 6.29 9.07 8.56
N HIS A 63 7.48 9.25 9.11
CA HIS A 63 8.14 10.54 9.27
C HIS A 63 9.61 10.45 8.84
N ASN A 64 10.30 11.60 8.79
CA ASN A 64 11.74 11.65 8.54
C ASN A 64 12.49 10.72 9.50
N SER A 65 13.39 9.92 8.96
CA SER A 65 14.18 8.96 9.73
C SER A 65 15.59 8.86 9.14
N ALA A 66 16.58 8.48 9.96
CA ALA A 66 17.98 8.35 9.53
C ALA A 66 18.53 9.55 8.70
N PRO A 67 18.30 10.82 9.08
CA PRO A 67 18.66 11.98 8.26
C PRO A 67 20.17 12.30 8.24
N PHE A 68 20.98 11.54 8.98
CA PHE A 68 22.42 11.78 9.14
C PHE A 68 23.26 10.56 8.75
N ASP A 69 22.66 9.59 8.06
CA ASP A 69 23.39 8.40 7.62
C ASP A 69 24.54 8.78 6.68
N GLY A 70 25.73 8.25 6.96
CA GLY A 70 26.98 8.56 6.24
C GLY A 70 27.75 9.78 6.75
N GLN A 71 27.16 10.61 7.62
CA GLN A 71 27.78 11.88 8.06
C GLN A 71 29.17 11.70 8.69
N LYS A 72 29.37 10.63 9.48
CA LYS A 72 30.67 10.32 10.12
C LYS A 72 31.80 10.13 9.10
N GLU A 73 31.47 9.57 7.94
CA GLU A 73 32.43 9.27 6.87
C GLU A 73 32.44 10.40 5.79
N GLY A 74 31.74 11.50 6.04
CA GLY A 74 31.68 12.65 5.13
C GLY A 74 30.90 12.39 3.83
N VAL A 75 30.04 11.37 3.80
CA VAL A 75 29.23 10.99 2.64
C VAL A 75 27.73 11.08 2.97
N ASP A 76 26.89 11.31 1.97
CA ASP A 76 25.44 11.26 2.13
C ASP A 76 24.93 9.85 1.80
N LEU A 77 24.47 9.14 2.83
CA LEU A 77 23.85 7.82 2.70
C LEU A 77 22.37 7.86 3.13
N THR A 78 21.75 9.04 3.13
CA THR A 78 20.33 9.18 3.43
C THR A 78 19.46 8.65 2.27
N GLY A 79 18.24 8.21 2.58
CA GLY A 79 17.32 7.65 1.59
C GLY A 79 17.35 6.13 1.51
N GLY A 80 16.86 5.57 0.41
CA GLY A 80 16.72 4.12 0.24
C GLY A 80 15.51 3.52 0.95
N TYR A 81 15.56 2.21 1.20
CA TYR A 81 14.46 1.44 1.79
C TYR A 81 14.98 0.56 2.93
N TYR A 82 14.21 0.45 4.02
CA TYR A 82 14.46 -0.54 5.07
C TYR A 82 14.24 -1.97 4.55
N ASP A 83 14.92 -2.96 5.13
CA ASP A 83 14.90 -4.34 4.66
C ASP A 83 13.62 -5.10 5.03
N ALA A 84 13.12 -4.92 6.27
CA ALA A 84 11.91 -5.53 6.82
C ALA A 84 11.33 -4.71 7.99
#